data_AF-A0A101KSY7-F1
#
_entry.id   AF-A0A101KSY7-F1
#
_cell.length_a   1.000
_cell.length_b   1.000
_cell.length_c   1.000
_cell.angle_alpha   90.00
_cell.angle_beta   90.00
_cell.angle_gamma   90.00
#
_symmetry.space_group_name_H-M   'P 1'
#
loop_
_entity.id
_entity.type
_entity.pdbx_description
1 polymer ?
#
loop_
_entity_poly.entity_id
_entity_poly.type
_entity_poly.pdbx_seq_one_letter_code
_entity_poly.pdbx_strand_id
1 'polypeptide(L)'
;MGFDLSETLRSLKPQKHVGTLERRPDEDLLWAADEPAIGGALFLDTSVYLDVLQGRSPVEVDTLLTYRLCHHSAVCLSELTHAFGRLDPKHPSAKAVLEAIAATVEDIPNHRLHAPDAAIWGQAGVLAGLLFRLRNLPKGEGHERRFVNDALVFLQARQLGASVLTGNIRDFDLLSQIIPTGRIILYQAPLGPQSS
;
A
#
# COMPACT_ATOMS: atom_id res chain seq x y z
N MET A 1 -4.55 -4.69 21.87
CA MET A 1 -5.70 -3.86 22.28
C MET A 1 -6.90 -4.29 21.45
N GLY A 2 -8.12 -4.19 21.98
CA GLY A 2 -9.33 -4.47 21.22
C GLY A 2 -9.70 -3.29 20.30
N PHE A 3 -10.59 -3.52 19.35
CA PHE A 3 -11.15 -2.46 18.52
C PHE A 3 -12.17 -1.61 19.31
N ASP A 4 -12.00 -0.29 19.32
CA ASP A 4 -12.98 0.69 19.83
C ASP A 4 -13.56 1.50 18.65
N LEU A 5 -14.83 1.27 18.36
CA LEU A 5 -15.56 1.97 17.30
C LEU A 5 -15.74 3.46 17.64
N SER A 6 -16.02 3.80 18.90
CA SER A 6 -16.28 5.18 19.32
C SER A 6 -15.03 6.03 19.20
N GLU A 7 -13.88 5.48 19.59
CA GLU A 7 -12.57 6.13 19.39
C GLU A 7 -12.25 6.29 17.90
N THR A 8 -12.45 5.24 17.11
CA THR A 8 -12.23 5.27 15.65
C THR A 8 -13.06 6.37 14.97
N LEU A 9 -14.35 6.45 15.27
CA LEU A 9 -15.24 7.48 14.71
C LEU A 9 -14.88 8.89 15.19
N ARG A 10 -14.41 9.04 16.42
CA ARG A 10 -13.94 10.32 16.96
C ARG A 10 -12.64 10.79 16.29
N SER A 11 -11.76 9.85 15.94
CA SER A 11 -10.49 10.12 15.27
C SER A 11 -10.70 10.45 13.79
N LEU A 12 -11.35 9.55 13.05
CA LEU A 12 -11.55 9.68 11.60
C LEU A 12 -12.66 10.67 11.21
N LYS A 13 -13.57 10.98 12.14
CA LYS A 13 -14.70 11.89 11.96
C LYS A 13 -15.38 11.78 10.58
N PRO A 14 -15.84 10.59 10.14
CA PRO A 14 -16.30 10.39 8.76
C PRO A 14 -17.35 11.41 8.30
N GLN A 15 -18.24 11.81 9.22
CA GLN A 15 -19.30 12.80 8.96
C GLN A 15 -18.79 14.21 8.62
N LYS A 16 -17.54 14.54 8.96
CA LYS A 16 -16.93 15.84 8.64
C LYS A 16 -16.33 15.90 7.24
N HIS A 17 -16.03 14.75 6.65
CA HIS A 17 -15.54 14.68 5.28
C HIS A 17 -16.73 14.75 4.32
N VAL A 18 -17.02 15.96 3.84
CA VAL A 18 -18.10 16.27 2.91
C VAL A 18 -17.50 16.65 1.56
N GLY A 19 -18.00 16.07 0.47
CA GLY A 19 -17.49 16.31 -0.89
C GLY A 19 -16.68 15.15 -1.45
N THR A 20 -16.06 15.39 -2.59
CA THR A 20 -15.14 14.47 -3.27
C THR A 20 -13.70 14.88 -2.99
N LEU A 21 -12.81 13.89 -2.84
CA LEU A 21 -11.37 14.14 -2.78
C LEU A 21 -10.74 13.90 -4.15
N GLU A 22 -9.86 14.82 -4.53
CA GLU A 22 -9.04 14.73 -5.72
C GLU A 22 -7.58 14.57 -5.33
N ARG A 23 -6.80 13.99 -6.24
CA ARG A 23 -5.37 13.86 -6.04
C ARG A 23 -4.74 15.26 -6.07
N ARG A 24 -3.84 15.54 -5.13
CA ARG A 24 -3.02 16.75 -5.13
C ARG A 24 -2.10 16.83 -6.37
N PRO A 25 -1.67 18.03 -6.76
CA PRO A 25 -0.67 18.20 -7.82
C PRO A 25 0.68 17.60 -7.39
N ASP A 26 1.54 17.26 -8.36
CA ASP A 26 2.80 16.55 -8.11
C ASP A 26 3.74 17.33 -7.17
N GLU A 27 3.71 18.65 -7.23
CA GLU A 27 4.52 19.55 -6.38
C GLU A 27 4.15 19.50 -4.89
N ASP A 28 2.94 19.02 -4.56
CA ASP A 28 2.46 18.89 -3.17
C ASP A 28 2.66 17.46 -2.61
N LEU A 29 3.31 16.58 -3.39
CA LEU A 29 3.52 15.17 -3.04
C LEU A 29 5.00 14.91 -2.72
N LEU A 30 5.22 13.95 -1.82
CA LEU A 30 6.56 13.49 -1.46
C LEU A 30 6.98 12.35 -2.39
N TRP A 31 7.97 12.61 -3.24
CA TRP A 31 8.49 11.64 -4.20
C TRP A 31 9.76 10.97 -3.69
N ALA A 32 9.95 9.71 -4.07
CA ALA A 32 11.16 8.95 -3.77
C ALA A 32 12.43 9.65 -4.31
N ALA A 33 12.32 10.39 -5.42
CA ALA A 33 13.43 11.13 -6.00
C ALA A 33 13.90 12.32 -5.15
N ASP A 34 13.01 12.86 -4.31
CA ASP A 34 13.32 13.99 -3.42
C ASP A 34 13.71 13.52 -2.00
N GLU A 35 13.65 12.22 -1.74
CA GLU A 35 13.94 11.64 -0.43
C GLU A 35 15.42 11.28 -0.29
N PRO A 36 16.06 11.58 0.86
CA PRO A 36 17.43 11.18 1.11
C PRO A 36 17.56 9.65 1.17
N ALA A 37 18.67 9.09 0.69
CA ALA A 37 18.89 7.63 0.74
C ALA A 37 18.76 7.07 2.18
N ILE A 38 19.34 7.77 3.16
CA ILE A 38 19.24 7.43 4.59
C ILE A 38 18.06 8.19 5.19
N GLY A 39 17.21 7.50 5.97
CA GLY A 39 16.05 8.12 6.60
C GLY A 39 15.28 7.17 7.50
N GLY A 40 14.04 7.55 7.81
CA GLY A 40 13.13 6.73 8.61
C GLY A 40 12.78 5.39 7.95
N ALA A 41 12.22 4.48 8.73
CA ALA A 41 11.80 3.17 8.24
C ALA A 41 10.72 3.28 7.15
N LEU A 42 10.74 2.33 6.23
CA LEU A 42 9.76 2.16 5.17
C LEU A 42 8.80 1.04 5.51
N PHE A 43 7.56 1.18 5.06
CA PHE A 43 6.56 0.13 5.08
C PHE A 43 6.13 -0.12 3.63
N LEU A 44 6.42 -1.30 3.10
CA LEU A 44 6.31 -1.54 1.66
C LEU A 44 4.86 -1.89 1.29
N ASP A 45 4.33 -1.19 0.29
CA ASP A 45 3.10 -1.58 -0.41
C ASP A 45 3.37 -2.70 -1.43
N THR A 46 2.33 -3.43 -1.84
CA THR A 46 2.44 -4.54 -2.80
C THR A 46 2.97 -4.09 -4.15
N SER A 47 2.63 -2.87 -4.58
CA SER A 47 3.16 -2.28 -5.83
C SER A 47 4.69 -2.29 -5.87
N VAL A 48 5.37 -2.05 -4.75
CA VAL A 48 6.85 -2.05 -4.66
C VAL A 48 7.40 -3.41 -5.04
N TYR A 49 6.87 -4.48 -4.44
CA TYR A 49 7.34 -5.84 -4.73
C TYR A 49 7.11 -6.20 -6.19
N LEU A 50 5.93 -5.88 -6.74
CA LEU A 50 5.59 -6.20 -8.12
C LEU A 50 6.47 -5.42 -9.11
N ASP A 51 6.73 -4.15 -8.84
CA ASP A 51 7.59 -3.34 -9.71
C ASP A 51 9.04 -3.80 -9.67
N VAL A 52 9.58 -4.14 -8.48
CA VAL A 52 10.92 -4.74 -8.36
C VAL A 52 11.01 -6.07 -9.11
N LEU A 53 10.03 -6.97 -8.89
CA LEU A 53 9.98 -8.28 -9.56
C LEU A 53 9.88 -8.18 -11.09
N GLN A 54 9.26 -7.11 -11.59
CA GLN A 54 9.13 -6.84 -13.02
C GLN A 54 10.30 -6.03 -13.59
N GLY A 55 11.28 -5.63 -12.78
CA GLY A 55 12.39 -4.77 -13.20
C GLY A 55 11.94 -3.36 -13.58
N ARG A 56 10.87 -2.86 -12.95
CA ARG A 56 10.27 -1.54 -13.16
C ARG A 56 10.44 -0.60 -11.96
N SER A 57 11.14 -1.01 -10.89
CA SER A 57 11.46 -0.08 -9.81
C SER A 57 12.42 1.01 -10.33
N PRO A 58 12.14 2.30 -10.06
CA PRO A 58 13.11 3.37 -10.28
C PRO A 58 14.36 3.21 -9.42
N VAL A 59 15.49 3.75 -9.88
CA VAL A 59 16.77 3.67 -9.14
C VAL A 59 16.69 4.31 -7.75
N GLU A 60 15.85 5.33 -7.61
CA GLU A 60 15.60 6.01 -6.35
C GLU A 60 14.86 5.10 -5.36
N VAL A 61 13.92 4.29 -5.86
CA VAL A 61 13.25 3.25 -5.05
C VAL A 61 14.25 2.19 -4.61
N ASP A 62 15.07 1.67 -5.51
CA ASP A 62 16.09 0.67 -5.18
C ASP A 62 17.09 1.21 -4.14
N THR A 63 17.46 2.48 -4.25
CA THR A 63 18.31 3.18 -3.28
C THR A 63 17.65 3.22 -1.91
N LEU A 64 16.38 3.63 -1.82
CA LEU A 64 15.66 3.66 -0.55
C LEU A 64 15.53 2.27 0.08
N LEU A 65 15.23 1.25 -0.72
CA LEU A 65 15.14 -0.15 -0.26
C LEU A 65 16.47 -0.70 0.26
N THR A 66 17.59 -0.24 -0.30
CA THR A 66 18.94 -0.65 0.09
C THR A 66 19.35 -0.04 1.42
N TYR A 67 19.05 1.25 1.65
CA TYR A 67 19.62 2.02 2.76
C TYR A 67 18.68 2.24 3.94
N ARG A 68 17.37 2.02 3.80
CA ARG A 68 16.40 2.20 4.89
C ARG A 68 15.93 0.86 5.46
N LEU A 69 15.49 0.89 6.72
CA LEU A 69 14.86 -0.27 7.34
C LEU A 69 13.49 -0.52 6.71
N CYS A 70 13.31 -1.66 6.05
CA CYS A 70 12.03 -2.05 5.47
C CYS A 70 11.21 -2.95 6.42
N HIS A 71 9.96 -2.56 6.63
CA HIS A 71 8.91 -3.35 7.27
C HIS A 71 7.90 -3.83 6.22
N HIS A 72 7.29 -4.98 6.49
CA HIS A 72 6.47 -5.73 5.55
C HIS A 72 5.09 -5.96 6.15
N SER A 73 4.03 -5.90 5.33
CA SER A 73 2.68 -6.24 5.75
C SER A 73 2.33 -7.69 5.43
N ALA A 74 1.65 -8.37 6.34
CA ALA A 74 0.99 -9.64 6.05
C ALA A 74 -0.12 -9.50 4.99
N VAL A 75 -0.64 -8.28 4.77
CA VAL A 75 -1.58 -7.98 3.67
C VAL A 75 -0.85 -8.11 2.34
N CYS A 76 0.31 -7.46 2.18
CA CYS A 76 1.13 -7.59 0.98
C CYS A 76 1.59 -9.04 0.74
N LEU A 77 1.95 -9.76 1.81
CA LEU A 77 2.23 -11.19 1.73
C LEU A 77 1.02 -11.98 1.17
N SER A 78 -0.19 -11.70 1.65
CA SER A 78 -1.42 -12.33 1.14
C SER A 78 -1.68 -12.00 -0.34
N GLU A 79 -1.37 -10.78 -0.77
CA GLU A 79 -1.56 -10.36 -2.16
C GLU A 79 -0.54 -11.00 -3.11
N LEU A 80 0.73 -11.06 -2.69
CA LEU A 80 1.77 -11.78 -3.43
C LEU A 80 1.43 -13.27 -3.55
N THR A 81 1.05 -13.90 -2.43
CA THR A 81 0.73 -15.33 -2.41
C THR A 81 -0.58 -15.68 -3.11
N HIS A 82 -1.47 -14.71 -3.34
CA HIS A 82 -2.67 -14.90 -4.16
C HIS A 82 -2.34 -15.42 -5.56
N ALA A 83 -1.19 -15.05 -6.12
CA ALA A 83 -0.74 -15.52 -7.43
C ALA A 83 -0.68 -17.06 -7.53
N PHE A 84 -0.28 -17.76 -6.46
CA PHE A 84 -0.22 -19.23 -6.43
C PHE A 84 -1.59 -19.89 -6.59
N GLY A 85 -2.66 -19.25 -6.16
CA GLY A 85 -4.03 -19.74 -6.34
C GLY A 85 -4.70 -19.23 -7.62
N ARG A 86 -4.17 -18.16 -8.22
CA ARG A 86 -4.84 -17.39 -9.29
C ARG A 86 -4.28 -17.65 -10.68
N LEU A 87 -2.97 -17.87 -10.82
CA LEU A 87 -2.33 -18.02 -12.12
C LEU A 87 -2.70 -19.36 -12.77
N ASP A 88 -2.93 -19.35 -14.08
CA ASP A 88 -3.14 -20.56 -14.86
C ASP A 88 -1.83 -21.36 -14.92
N PRO A 89 -1.76 -22.57 -14.33
CA PRO A 89 -0.54 -23.39 -14.36
C PRO A 89 -0.12 -23.80 -15.77
N LYS A 90 -1.00 -23.69 -16.77
CA LYS A 90 -0.69 -23.98 -18.18
C LYS A 90 -0.02 -22.82 -18.90
N HIS A 91 -0.03 -21.61 -18.32
CA HIS A 91 0.62 -20.47 -18.93
C HIS A 91 2.15 -20.63 -18.90
N PRO A 92 2.86 -20.44 -20.04
CA PRO A 92 4.30 -20.73 -20.12
C PRO A 92 5.17 -19.99 -19.09
N SER A 93 4.76 -18.78 -18.69
CA SER A 93 5.50 -17.98 -17.68
C SER A 93 5.10 -18.25 -16.23
N ALA A 94 4.04 -19.01 -15.97
CA ALA A 94 3.49 -19.16 -14.61
C ALA A 94 4.52 -19.70 -13.63
N LYS A 95 5.30 -20.71 -14.03
CA LYS A 95 6.35 -21.30 -13.19
C LYS A 95 7.38 -20.26 -12.77
N ALA A 96 7.95 -19.53 -13.73
CA ALA A 96 8.98 -18.53 -13.46
C ALA A 96 8.46 -17.39 -12.56
N VAL A 97 7.22 -16.94 -12.79
CA VAL A 97 6.57 -15.91 -11.95
C VAL A 97 6.40 -16.41 -10.51
N LEU A 98 5.88 -17.63 -10.32
CA LEU A 98 5.69 -18.20 -8.98
C LEU A 98 7.00 -18.45 -8.25
N GLU A 99 8.06 -18.88 -8.95
CA GLU A 99 9.40 -19.03 -8.37
C GLU A 99 9.97 -17.69 -7.88
N ALA A 100 9.82 -16.61 -8.67
CA ALA A 100 10.28 -15.28 -8.27
C ALA A 100 9.50 -14.73 -7.06
N ILE A 101 8.19 -14.97 -7.00
CA ILE A 101 7.37 -14.59 -5.83
C ILE A 101 7.77 -15.43 -4.61
N ALA A 102 8.00 -16.73 -4.76
CA ALA A 102 8.45 -17.60 -3.67
C ALA A 102 9.75 -17.08 -3.03
N ALA A 103 10.77 -16.80 -3.86
CA ALA A 103 12.04 -16.26 -3.39
C ALA A 103 11.86 -14.92 -2.65
N THR A 104 11.01 -14.03 -3.18
CA THR A 104 10.71 -12.75 -2.54
C THR A 104 10.08 -12.93 -1.16
N VAL A 105 9.15 -13.87 -1.02
CA VAL A 105 8.47 -14.16 0.25
C VAL A 105 9.42 -14.79 1.26
N GLU A 106 10.29 -15.71 0.82
CA GLU A 106 11.29 -16.36 1.66
C GLU A 106 12.33 -15.38 2.22
N ASP A 107 12.65 -14.32 1.47
CA ASP A 107 13.57 -13.27 1.89
C ASP A 107 12.96 -12.28 2.93
N ILE A 108 11.63 -12.32 3.17
CA ILE A 108 10.98 -11.44 4.15
C ILE A 108 11.33 -11.89 5.58
N PRO A 109 12.00 -11.06 6.39
CA PRO A 109 12.35 -11.46 7.76
C PRO A 109 11.11 -11.46 8.67
N ASN A 110 10.85 -12.57 9.35
CA ASN A 110 9.69 -12.74 10.24
C ASN A 110 9.53 -11.61 11.27
N HIS A 111 10.62 -11.09 11.84
CA HIS A 111 10.58 -10.02 12.84
C HIS A 111 10.25 -8.63 12.25
N ARG A 112 10.17 -8.52 10.92
CA ARG A 112 9.76 -7.30 10.21
C ARG A 112 8.44 -7.47 9.46
N LEU A 113 7.82 -8.66 9.53
CA LEU A 113 6.52 -8.96 8.95
C LEU A 113 5.43 -8.71 9.99
N HIS A 114 4.51 -7.80 9.68
CA HIS A 114 3.50 -7.34 10.62
C HIS A 114 2.09 -7.72 10.16
N ALA A 115 1.37 -8.44 11.01
CA ALA A 115 -0.05 -8.71 10.81
C ALA A 115 -0.90 -7.57 11.43
N PRO A 116 -1.93 -7.06 10.72
CA PRO A 116 -2.84 -6.08 11.30
C PRO A 116 -3.64 -6.72 12.45
N ASP A 117 -3.70 -6.04 13.58
CA ASP A 117 -4.53 -6.44 14.72
C ASP A 117 -6.00 -6.03 14.50
N ALA A 118 -6.88 -6.47 15.40
CA ALA A 118 -8.32 -6.18 15.30
C ALA A 118 -8.62 -4.67 15.28
N ALA A 119 -7.81 -3.85 15.95
CA ALA A 119 -8.00 -2.40 15.96
C ALA A 119 -7.65 -1.79 14.60
N ILE A 120 -6.57 -2.23 13.97
CA ILE A 120 -6.20 -1.83 12.60
C ILE A 120 -7.24 -2.29 11.59
N TRP A 121 -7.75 -3.53 11.70
CA TRP A 121 -8.84 -4.03 10.85
C TRP A 121 -10.11 -3.17 10.93
N GLY A 122 -10.55 -2.85 12.15
CA GLY A 122 -11.75 -2.04 12.35
C GLY A 122 -11.58 -0.60 11.83
N GLN A 123 -10.43 0.01 12.06
CA GLN A 123 -10.11 1.34 11.52
C GLN A 123 -10.04 1.34 9.99
N ALA A 124 -9.39 0.33 9.39
CA ALA A 124 -9.28 0.19 7.95
C ALA A 124 -10.65 0.04 7.28
N GLY A 125 -11.59 -0.69 7.90
CA GLY A 125 -12.96 -0.81 7.38
C GLY A 125 -13.68 0.55 7.28
N VAL A 126 -13.56 1.38 8.32
CA VAL A 126 -14.14 2.75 8.30
C VAL A 126 -13.42 3.63 7.27
N LEU A 127 -12.09 3.57 7.22
CA LEU A 127 -11.28 4.37 6.32
C LEU A 127 -11.52 4.01 4.84
N ALA A 128 -11.61 2.72 4.51
CA ALA A 128 -11.89 2.24 3.16
C ALA A 128 -13.29 2.67 2.68
N GLY A 129 -14.31 2.55 3.55
CA GLY A 129 -15.66 3.02 3.23
C GLY A 129 -15.72 4.55 3.07
N LEU A 130 -14.93 5.27 3.86
CA LEU A 130 -14.78 6.72 3.72
C LEU A 130 -14.12 7.07 2.37
N LEU A 131 -13.00 6.43 2.03
CA LEU A 131 -12.31 6.66 0.76
C LEU A 131 -13.20 6.33 -0.44
N PHE A 132 -13.93 5.21 -0.40
CA PHE A 132 -14.93 4.84 -1.41
C PHE A 132 -15.96 5.95 -1.63
N ARG A 133 -16.55 6.48 -0.54
CA ARG A 133 -17.52 7.57 -0.60
C ARG A 133 -16.92 8.85 -1.17
N LEU A 134 -15.73 9.24 -0.72
CA LEU A 134 -15.06 10.47 -1.16
C LEU A 134 -14.54 10.39 -2.59
N ARG A 135 -14.36 9.17 -3.12
CA ARG A 135 -13.98 8.93 -4.52
C ARG A 135 -15.16 8.92 -5.48
N ASN A 136 -16.38 8.98 -4.97
CA ASN A 136 -17.60 8.91 -5.76
C ASN A 136 -17.61 7.71 -6.73
N LEU A 137 -17.11 6.55 -6.28
CA LEU A 137 -17.12 5.34 -7.10
C LEU A 137 -18.54 4.77 -7.24
N PRO A 138 -18.83 4.09 -8.36
CA PRO A 138 -20.11 3.40 -8.53
C PRO A 138 -20.39 2.39 -7.41
N LYS A 139 -21.64 2.36 -6.96
CA LYS A 139 -22.15 1.35 -6.01
C LYS A 139 -22.64 0.12 -6.75
N GLY A 140 -22.43 -1.06 -6.19
CA GLY A 140 -22.90 -2.34 -6.71
C GLY A 140 -21.92 -3.04 -7.67
N GLU A 141 -20.74 -2.46 -7.91
CA GLU A 141 -19.74 -3.00 -8.86
C GLU A 141 -18.58 -3.73 -8.16
N GLY A 142 -18.71 -4.03 -6.86
CA GLY A 142 -17.69 -4.75 -6.08
C GLY A 142 -16.52 -3.88 -5.64
N HIS A 143 -16.61 -2.56 -5.81
CA HIS A 143 -15.57 -1.60 -5.41
C HIS A 143 -15.64 -1.20 -3.93
N GLU A 144 -16.70 -1.56 -3.21
CA GLU A 144 -16.98 -1.10 -1.84
C GLU A 144 -15.91 -1.52 -0.83
N ARG A 145 -15.21 -2.64 -1.10
CA ARG A 145 -14.13 -3.16 -0.26
C ARG A 145 -12.75 -3.06 -0.91
N ARG A 146 -12.66 -2.44 -2.09
CA ARG A 146 -11.41 -2.35 -2.87
C ARG A 146 -10.26 -1.75 -2.07
N PHE A 147 -10.56 -0.77 -1.21
CA PHE A 147 -9.54 0.01 -0.49
C PHE A 147 -9.16 -0.57 0.88
N VAL A 148 -9.71 -1.72 1.28
CA VAL A 148 -9.43 -2.28 2.62
C VAL A 148 -7.94 -2.59 2.77
N ASN A 149 -7.32 -3.20 1.76
CA ASN A 149 -5.91 -3.57 1.83
C ASN A 149 -4.99 -2.34 1.88
N ASP A 150 -5.22 -1.34 1.01
CA ASP A 150 -4.49 -0.08 1.05
C ASP A 150 -4.62 0.63 2.41
N ALA A 151 -5.84 0.65 2.97
CA ALA A 151 -6.11 1.24 4.29
C ALA A 151 -5.39 0.49 5.42
N LEU A 152 -5.31 -0.85 5.36
CA LEU A 152 -4.54 -1.64 6.33
C LEU A 152 -3.05 -1.32 6.26
N VAL A 153 -2.46 -1.34 5.07
CA VAL A 153 -1.03 -1.03 4.86
C VAL A 153 -0.71 0.37 5.37
N PHE A 154 -1.53 1.36 5.03
CA PHE A 154 -1.36 2.74 5.48
C PHE A 154 -1.43 2.89 7.01
N LEU A 155 -2.41 2.25 7.66
CA LEU A 155 -2.58 2.32 9.11
C LEU A 155 -1.48 1.56 9.88
N GLN A 156 -1.00 0.43 9.36
CA GLN A 156 0.14 -0.29 9.94
C GLN A 156 1.42 0.55 9.87
N ALA A 157 1.70 1.15 8.71
CA ALA A 157 2.86 2.04 8.56
C ALA A 157 2.81 3.19 9.58
N ARG A 158 1.64 3.83 9.73
CA ARG A 158 1.42 4.88 10.73
C ARG A 158 1.64 4.38 12.16
N GLN A 159 1.15 3.18 12.51
CA GLN A 159 1.31 2.58 13.83
C GLN A 159 2.80 2.34 14.17
N LEU A 160 3.59 1.94 13.17
CA LEU A 160 5.03 1.69 13.31
C LEU A 160 5.89 2.95 13.20
N GLY A 161 5.29 4.10 12.88
CA GLY A 161 6.05 5.32 12.61
C GLY A 161 6.92 5.23 11.34
N ALA A 162 6.54 4.39 10.38
CA ALA A 162 7.19 4.23 9.09
C ALA A 162 6.45 5.04 8.00
N SER A 163 7.14 5.31 6.89
CA SER A 163 6.53 5.88 5.69
C SER A 163 6.11 4.77 4.73
N VAL A 164 4.89 4.81 4.19
CA VAL A 164 4.52 3.86 3.13
C VAL A 164 5.30 4.21 1.87
N LEU A 165 6.00 3.24 1.27
CA LEU A 165 6.55 3.38 -0.08
C LEU A 165 5.58 2.71 -1.07
N THR A 166 5.11 3.43 -2.08
CA THR A 166 4.08 2.92 -3.01
C THR A 166 4.09 3.60 -4.38
N GLY A 167 3.79 2.83 -5.42
CA GLY A 167 3.46 3.30 -6.76
C GLY A 167 1.97 3.64 -6.95
N ASN A 168 1.10 3.30 -5.97
CA ASN A 168 -0.32 3.66 -5.96
C ASN A 168 -0.53 5.10 -5.45
N ILE A 169 -0.08 6.04 -6.27
CA ILE A 169 -0.09 7.47 -5.98
C ILE A 169 -1.50 7.96 -5.61
N ARG A 170 -2.52 7.56 -6.39
CA ARG A 170 -3.87 8.12 -6.25
C ARG A 170 -4.53 7.72 -4.94
N ASP A 171 -4.48 6.44 -4.56
CA ASP A 171 -5.21 5.98 -3.38
C ASP A 171 -4.51 6.42 -2.09
N PHE A 172 -3.18 6.32 -2.04
CA PHE A 172 -2.38 6.71 -0.87
C PHE A 172 -2.32 8.21 -0.63
N ASP A 173 -2.32 9.04 -1.68
CA ASP A 173 -2.48 10.48 -1.51
C ASP A 173 -3.78 10.81 -0.75
N LEU A 174 -4.90 10.23 -1.16
CA LEU A 174 -6.20 10.49 -0.53
C LEU A 174 -6.27 9.95 0.89
N LEU A 175 -5.67 8.79 1.17
CA LEU A 175 -5.52 8.29 2.54
C LEU A 175 -4.74 9.29 3.41
N SER A 176 -3.66 9.89 2.88
CA SER A 176 -2.89 10.91 3.59
C SER A 176 -3.65 12.23 3.78
N GLN A 177 -4.56 12.59 2.87
CA GLN A 177 -5.44 13.74 3.05
C GLN A 177 -6.47 13.52 4.17
N ILE A 178 -6.96 12.28 4.34
CA ILE A 178 -7.89 11.93 5.42
C ILE A 178 -7.15 11.83 6.77
N ILE A 179 -5.94 11.26 6.77
CA ILE A 179 -5.12 11.09 7.98
C ILE A 179 -3.73 11.70 7.74
N PRO A 180 -3.56 13.02 7.96
CA PRO A 180 -2.31 13.73 7.66
C PRO A 180 -1.09 13.30 8.49
N THR A 181 -1.31 12.50 9.54
CA THR A 181 -0.23 11.96 10.37
C THR A 181 0.38 10.68 9.80
N GLY A 182 -0.24 10.07 8.78
CA GLY A 182 0.37 8.98 8.02
C GLY A 182 1.35 9.54 6.99
N ARG A 183 2.54 8.94 6.91
CA ARG A 183 3.58 9.36 5.97
C ARG A 183 3.60 8.43 4.77
N ILE A 184 3.74 9.01 3.59
CA ILE A 184 3.83 8.30 2.31
C ILE A 184 5.03 8.84 1.53
N ILE A 185 5.68 7.96 0.78
CA ILE A 185 6.70 8.26 -0.22
C ILE A 185 6.23 7.60 -1.50
N LEU A 186 6.05 8.42 -2.54
CA LEU A 186 5.46 8.00 -3.80
C LEU A 186 6.53 7.82 -4.87
N TYR A 187 6.30 6.94 -5.82
CA TYR A 187 7.14 6.83 -7.02
C TYR A 187 6.30 6.51 -8.24
N GLN A 188 6.88 6.73 -9.42
CA GLN A 188 6.29 6.35 -10.70
C GLN A 188 7.13 5.23 -11.30
N ALA A 189 6.55 4.03 -11.42
CA ALA A 189 7.17 2.98 -12.21
C ALA A 189 7.10 3.35 -13.70
N PRO A 190 8.15 3.10 -14.50
CA PRO A 190 8.07 3.25 -15.94
C PRO A 190 6.90 2.43 -16.51
N LEU A 191 6.19 2.99 -17.48
CA LEU A 191 5.24 2.22 -18.28
C LEU A 191 6.03 1.08 -18.94
N GLY A 192 5.64 -0.17 -18.65
CA GLY A 192 6.24 -1.32 -19.32
C GLY A 192 6.00 -1.22 -20.85
N PRO A 193 6.72 -2.00 -21.66
CA PRO A 193 6.38 -2.15 -23.07
C PRO A 193 4.91 -2.56 -23.14
N GLN A 194 4.09 -1.86 -23.94
CA GLN A 194 2.75 -2.35 -24.27
C GLN A 194 2.92 -3.70 -24.96
N SER A 195 2.62 -4.79 -24.26
CA SER A 195 2.50 -6.11 -24.85
C SER A 195 1.39 -6.03 -25.90
N SER A 196 1.81 -6.07 -27.17
CA SER A 196 0.93 -6.20 -28.34
C SER A 196 0.27 -7.57 -28.39
#